data_AF-A0AAE3C630-F1
#
_entry.id   AF-A0AAE3C630-F1
#
_cell.length_a   1.000
_cell.length_b   1.000
_cell.length_c   1.000
_cell.angle_alpha   90.00
_cell.angle_beta   90.00
_cell.angle_gamma   90.00
#
_symmetry.space_group_name_H-M   'P 1'
#
loop_
_entity.id
_entity.type
_entity.pdbx_description
1 polymer ?
#
loop_
_entity_poly.entity_id
_entity_poly.type
_entity_poly.pdbx_seq_one_letter_code
_entity_poly.pdbx_strand_id
1 'polypeptide(L)'
;MPEENIVEPLFEDLDLFVPNYNQNIFMTMPTAFRMLGVNVKDRRTLFENKNCKSLFEDNDCLDAENVINVIVDSMGTQQFPLASKLTGIYEKLNGVVLSSIFPTITSAAIPSIHFGLPPERHGVLGHKILFPQLGTVVDTLKMASINAPSYDLLYKSGIDVKLLLLERGIYKVLEEENVIHAELLPWEIAGTGLSHLLETEKVSLGYSDIIDGFSQAKRILEKYRDSKTLINIYVGLLDSMSHVYGPYSEEYKYAIDHLEKTFLNFIRRLNDSIAKRSVVTMFSDHGQDGLEMEKRITLGEEEIKEVSKFLRFPPGRSGRVLHFYVGEDCLQDLVDWLTGKVGANGLEILNL
;
A
#
# COMPACT_ATOMS: atom_id res chain seq x y z
N MET A 1 -9.75 6.28 20.09
CA MET A 1 -9.12 7.04 18.99
C MET A 1 -9.96 8.28 18.72
N PRO A 2 -9.37 9.47 18.51
CA PRO A 2 -10.16 10.66 18.20
C PRO A 2 -10.97 10.44 16.91
N GLU A 3 -12.22 10.88 16.92
CA GLU A 3 -13.14 10.95 15.77
C GLU A 3 -12.69 12.04 14.77
N GLU A 4 -11.42 12.07 14.40
CA GLU A 4 -11.00 12.90 13.26
C GLU A 4 -11.49 12.20 12.00
N ASN A 5 -12.59 12.70 11.43
CA ASN A 5 -12.98 12.37 10.06
C ASN A 5 -11.88 12.85 9.12
N ILE A 6 -10.93 11.95 8.86
CA ILE A 6 -9.77 12.23 8.04
C ILE A 6 -10.11 12.27 6.55
N VAL A 7 -11.25 11.72 6.16
CA VAL A 7 -11.77 11.73 4.79
C VAL A 7 -13.09 12.49 4.74
N GLU A 8 -13.36 13.08 3.59
CA GLU A 8 -14.61 13.80 3.33
C GLU A 8 -15.54 12.95 2.46
N PRO A 9 -16.85 12.94 2.72
CA PRO A 9 -17.82 12.30 1.83
C PRO A 9 -17.74 12.89 0.43
N LEU A 10 -17.72 12.03 -0.60
CA LEU A 10 -17.80 12.45 -1.99
C LEU A 10 -19.21 12.96 -2.33
N PHE A 11 -20.24 12.36 -1.72
CA PHE A 11 -21.64 12.77 -1.82
C PHE A 11 -22.32 12.65 -0.44
N GLU A 12 -23.26 13.55 -0.10
CA GLU A 12 -23.88 13.59 1.24
C GLU A 12 -24.66 12.31 1.61
N ASP A 13 -25.25 11.61 0.62
CA ASP A 13 -26.11 10.44 0.82
C ASP A 13 -25.46 9.11 0.41
N LEU A 14 -24.19 9.10 0.02
CA LEU A 14 -23.47 7.88 -0.38
C LEU A 14 -22.28 7.62 0.54
N ASP A 15 -22.04 6.35 0.84
CA ASP A 15 -20.90 5.87 1.63
C ASP A 15 -19.62 5.81 0.76
N LEU A 16 -19.31 6.92 0.10
CA LEU A 16 -18.15 7.13 -0.76
C LEU A 16 -17.35 8.30 -0.23
N PHE A 17 -16.03 8.17 -0.19
CA PHE A 17 -15.15 9.17 0.42
C PHE A 17 -13.97 9.50 -0.49
N VAL A 18 -13.56 10.76 -0.46
CA VAL A 18 -12.37 11.22 -1.17
C VAL A 18 -11.14 11.01 -0.28
N PRO A 19 -10.05 10.43 -0.81
CA PRO A 19 -8.77 10.39 -0.12
C PRO A 19 -8.29 11.78 0.33
N ASN A 20 -7.84 11.91 1.56
CA ASN A 20 -7.28 13.17 2.05
C ASN A 20 -5.78 13.24 1.76
N TYR A 21 -5.44 13.81 0.61
CA TYR A 21 -4.06 13.96 0.17
C TYR A 21 -3.23 14.96 1.00
N ASN A 22 -3.78 15.62 2.03
CA ASN A 22 -3.01 16.41 3.00
C ASN A 22 -2.50 15.56 4.19
N GLN A 23 -3.04 14.36 4.38
CA GLN A 23 -2.63 13.41 5.41
C GLN A 23 -2.86 11.99 4.89
N ASN A 24 -1.95 11.53 4.02
CA ASN A 24 -2.12 10.30 3.25
C ASN A 24 -0.93 9.35 3.38
N ILE A 25 -1.18 8.05 3.21
CA ILE A 25 -0.15 7.01 3.24
C ILE A 25 0.97 7.23 2.22
N PHE A 26 0.73 7.84 1.05
CA PHE A 26 1.81 8.07 0.08
C PHE A 26 2.86 9.05 0.61
N MET A 27 2.54 9.85 1.64
CA MET A 27 3.47 10.81 2.22
C MET A 27 4.45 10.14 3.21
N THR A 28 4.25 8.87 3.57
CA THR A 28 5.05 8.16 4.59
C THR A 28 6.50 7.93 4.17
N MET A 29 6.77 7.44 2.96
CA MET A 29 8.14 7.17 2.51
C MET A 29 8.96 8.46 2.34
N PRO A 30 8.45 9.54 1.70
CA PRO A 30 9.16 10.82 1.69
C PRO A 30 9.40 11.38 3.10
N THR A 31 8.50 11.13 4.04
CA THR A 31 8.68 11.50 5.46
C THR A 31 9.83 10.72 6.08
N ALA A 32 9.92 9.41 5.84
CA ALA A 32 11.04 8.58 6.29
C ALA A 32 12.39 9.07 5.74
N PHE A 33 12.43 9.51 4.48
CA PHE A 33 13.65 10.09 3.89
C PHE A 33 14.03 11.38 4.62
N ARG A 34 13.05 12.24 4.90
CA ARG A 34 13.27 13.47 5.65
C ARG A 34 13.75 13.22 7.09
N MET A 35 13.28 12.17 7.75
CA MET A 35 13.79 11.74 9.06
C MET A 35 15.27 11.35 9.00
N LEU A 36 15.74 10.80 7.87
CA LEU A 36 17.17 10.55 7.59
C LEU A 36 17.94 11.79 7.12
N GLY A 37 17.31 12.97 7.04
CA GLY A 37 17.90 14.18 6.49
C GLY A 37 18.03 14.19 4.97
N VAL A 38 17.36 13.29 4.26
CA VAL A 38 17.35 13.20 2.79
C VAL A 38 16.11 13.90 2.24
N ASN A 39 16.31 14.86 1.33
CA ASN A 39 15.21 15.60 0.71
C ASN A 39 14.93 15.09 -0.71
N VAL A 40 13.66 14.79 -0.98
CA VAL A 40 13.20 14.39 -2.32
C VAL A 40 12.39 15.52 -2.94
N LYS A 41 12.76 15.94 -4.16
CA LYS A 41 12.00 16.95 -4.90
C LYS A 41 10.64 16.42 -5.31
N ASP A 42 9.66 17.32 -5.40
CA ASP A 42 8.31 17.03 -5.94
C ASP A 42 7.58 15.89 -5.22
N ARG A 43 7.91 15.68 -3.93
CA ARG A 43 7.28 14.72 -3.03
C ARG A 43 6.81 15.43 -1.76
N ARG A 44 5.57 15.15 -1.40
CA ARG A 44 4.97 15.72 -0.19
C ARG A 44 5.32 14.87 1.02
N THR A 45 5.48 15.53 2.16
CA THR A 45 5.82 14.86 3.43
C THR A 45 4.77 15.18 4.48
N LEU A 46 4.57 14.27 5.44
CA LEU A 46 3.66 14.48 6.57
C LEU A 46 4.10 15.66 7.45
N PHE A 47 5.35 16.14 7.33
CA PHE A 47 5.79 17.39 7.98
C PHE A 47 5.06 18.66 7.48
N GLU A 48 4.35 18.59 6.35
CA GLU A 48 3.48 19.68 5.87
C GLU A 48 2.21 19.82 6.71
N ASN A 49 1.78 18.73 7.36
CA ASN A 49 0.63 18.72 8.25
C ASN A 49 1.10 19.07 9.67
N LYS A 50 0.44 20.04 10.32
CA LYS A 50 0.84 20.54 11.64
C LYS A 50 0.79 19.47 12.72
N ASN A 51 -0.25 18.64 12.76
CA ASN A 51 -0.41 17.60 13.77
C ASN A 51 0.65 16.52 13.61
N CYS A 52 0.88 16.06 12.37
CA CYS A 52 1.93 15.10 12.07
C CYS A 52 3.33 15.67 12.37
N LYS A 53 3.58 16.94 12.03
CA LYS A 53 4.83 17.62 12.33
C LYS A 53 5.10 17.65 13.83
N SER A 54 4.13 18.07 14.65
CA SER A 54 4.27 18.07 16.11
C SER A 54 4.51 16.67 16.66
N LEU A 55 3.80 15.64 16.16
CA LEU A 55 4.06 14.24 16.52
C LEU A 55 5.54 13.86 16.30
N PHE A 56 6.13 14.21 15.16
CA PHE A 56 7.52 13.85 14.86
C PHE A 56 8.54 14.67 15.66
N GLU A 57 8.29 15.96 15.88
CA GLU A 57 9.17 16.84 16.67
C GLU A 57 9.14 16.46 18.17
N ASP A 58 7.96 16.18 18.73
CA ASP A 58 7.80 15.82 20.15
C ASP A 58 8.39 14.44 20.48
N ASN A 59 8.63 13.60 19.47
CA ASN A 59 9.20 12.25 19.61
C ASN A 59 10.59 12.12 18.97
N ASP A 60 11.33 13.22 18.84
CA ASP A 60 12.74 13.26 18.38
C ASP A 60 12.98 12.47 17.06
N CYS A 61 12.05 12.55 16.12
CA CYS A 61 12.11 11.76 14.88
C CYS A 61 12.98 12.37 13.77
N LEU A 62 13.57 13.55 13.98
CA LEU A 62 14.43 14.22 13.01
C LEU A 62 15.90 13.80 13.18
N ASP A 63 16.68 13.90 12.10
CA ASP A 63 18.11 13.62 12.08
C ASP A 63 18.49 12.21 12.57
N ALA A 64 17.63 11.23 12.29
CA ALA A 64 17.86 9.83 12.63
C ALA A 64 19.01 9.23 11.80
N GLU A 65 19.73 8.27 12.39
CA GLU A 65 20.66 7.43 11.62
C GLU A 65 19.93 6.24 10.99
N ASN A 66 18.88 5.74 11.63
CA ASN A 66 18.12 4.60 11.12
C ASN A 66 16.64 4.93 11.08
N VAL A 67 15.96 4.57 10.00
CA VAL A 67 14.50 4.60 9.91
C VAL A 67 14.02 3.21 9.52
N ILE A 68 13.15 2.64 10.36
CA ILE A 68 12.53 1.33 10.14
C ILE A 68 11.04 1.55 9.96
N ASN A 69 10.52 1.28 8.77
CA ASN A 69 9.09 1.32 8.50
C ASN A 69 8.52 -0.09 8.53
N VAL A 70 7.51 -0.31 9.35
CA VAL A 70 6.74 -1.56 9.38
C VAL A 70 5.39 -1.31 8.70
N ILE A 71 5.27 -1.80 7.46
CA ILE A 71 4.09 -1.65 6.63
C ILE A 71 3.22 -2.90 6.87
N VAL A 72 2.14 -2.75 7.62
CA VAL A 72 1.23 -3.85 7.98
C VAL A 72 0.04 -3.83 7.03
N ASP A 73 -0.09 -4.84 6.18
CA ASP A 73 -1.18 -4.90 5.20
C ASP A 73 -2.55 -5.12 5.89
N SER A 74 -3.58 -4.38 5.47
CA SER A 74 -4.97 -4.53 5.92
C SER A 74 -5.26 -4.27 7.41
N MET A 75 -4.51 -3.38 8.07
CA MET A 75 -4.77 -2.98 9.47
C MET A 75 -5.43 -1.61 9.58
N GLY A 76 -6.74 -1.57 9.31
CA GLY A 76 -7.54 -0.35 9.34
C GLY A 76 -7.86 0.19 10.73
N THR A 77 -8.47 1.38 10.79
CA THR A 77 -8.85 2.05 12.05
C THR A 77 -9.83 1.25 12.89
N GLN A 78 -10.67 0.41 12.28
CA GLN A 78 -11.59 -0.45 13.02
C GLN A 78 -10.89 -1.68 13.62
N GLN A 79 -9.85 -2.21 12.95
CA GLN A 79 -9.09 -3.38 13.41
C GLN A 79 -7.96 -3.02 14.37
N PHE A 80 -7.35 -1.85 14.22
CA PHE A 80 -6.21 -1.41 15.03
C PHE A 80 -6.41 -1.52 16.56
N PRO A 81 -7.60 -1.20 17.14
CA PRO A 81 -7.87 -1.39 18.57
C PRO A 81 -7.69 -2.81 19.09
N LEU A 82 -7.74 -3.83 18.21
CA LEU A 82 -7.48 -5.21 18.59
C LEU A 82 -6.01 -5.43 19.01
N ALA A 83 -5.09 -4.59 18.52
CA ALA A 83 -3.69 -4.55 18.94
C ALA A 83 -3.54 -3.69 20.22
N SER A 84 -4.00 -4.21 21.35
CA SER A 84 -4.15 -3.43 22.60
C SER A 84 -2.87 -2.73 23.10
N LYS A 85 -1.69 -3.34 22.98
CA LYS A 85 -0.43 -2.71 23.42
C LYS A 85 0.04 -1.67 22.40
N LEU A 86 -0.13 -1.91 21.10
CA LEU A 86 0.13 -0.92 20.06
C LEU A 86 -0.82 0.27 20.19
N THR A 87 -2.08 0.04 20.53
CA THR A 87 -3.05 1.10 20.82
C THR A 87 -2.59 1.95 22.01
N GLY A 88 -2.11 1.33 23.09
CA GLY A 88 -1.54 2.06 24.22
C GLY A 88 -0.27 2.84 23.89
N ILE A 89 0.52 2.41 22.89
CA ILE A 89 1.67 3.17 22.38
C ILE A 89 1.20 4.33 21.51
N TYR A 90 0.26 4.08 20.61
CA TYR A 90 -0.37 5.10 19.76
C TYR A 90 -0.91 6.26 20.60
N GLU A 91 -1.65 5.97 21.68
CA GLU A 91 -2.20 7.01 22.55
C GLU A 91 -1.11 7.80 23.28
N LYS A 92 -0.05 7.14 23.74
CA LYS A 92 1.08 7.80 24.43
C LYS A 92 1.89 8.70 23.51
N LEU A 93 2.04 8.32 22.25
CA LEU A 93 2.81 9.07 21.27
C LEU A 93 1.97 10.18 20.61
N ASN A 94 0.66 10.27 20.89
CA ASN A 94 -0.30 11.08 20.11
C ASN A 94 -0.30 10.69 18.63
N GLY A 95 -0.35 9.39 18.35
CA GLY A 95 -0.39 8.86 16.99
C GLY A 95 -1.53 9.46 16.15
N VAL A 96 -1.36 9.39 14.82
CA VAL A 96 -2.30 9.95 13.84
C VAL A 96 -2.88 8.85 12.97
N VAL A 97 -4.10 9.07 12.48
CA VAL A 97 -4.69 8.28 11.40
C VAL A 97 -4.18 8.81 10.06
N LEU A 98 -3.98 7.96 9.06
CA LEU A 98 -3.68 8.39 7.69
C LEU A 98 -4.82 7.94 6.76
N SER A 99 -5.19 8.79 5.80
CA SER A 99 -6.08 8.35 4.73
C SER A 99 -5.30 7.43 3.77
N SER A 100 -5.95 6.38 3.29
CA SER A 100 -5.40 5.56 2.19
C SER A 100 -5.62 6.26 0.84
N ILE A 101 -5.26 5.63 -0.26
CA ILE A 101 -5.50 6.11 -1.61
C ILE A 101 -6.77 5.50 -2.21
N PHE A 102 -7.20 5.97 -3.38
CA PHE A 102 -8.21 5.28 -4.18
C PHE A 102 -7.57 4.69 -5.43
N PRO A 103 -7.83 3.40 -5.77
CA PRO A 103 -8.59 2.43 -4.98
C PRO A 103 -7.81 1.92 -3.77
N THR A 104 -8.47 1.73 -2.62
CA THR A 104 -7.84 1.22 -1.37
C THR A 104 -7.48 -0.27 -1.50
N ILE A 105 -6.40 -0.58 -2.23
CA ILE A 105 -5.93 -1.95 -2.50
C ILE A 105 -4.40 -1.96 -2.59
N THR A 106 -3.77 -3.02 -2.10
CA THR A 106 -2.30 -3.19 -2.05
C THR A 106 -1.59 -2.81 -3.34
N SER A 107 -2.11 -3.24 -4.50
CA SER A 107 -1.51 -2.99 -5.81
C SER A 107 -1.44 -1.51 -6.21
N ALA A 108 -2.25 -0.64 -5.61
CA ALA A 108 -2.19 0.81 -5.80
C ALA A 108 -1.52 1.50 -4.60
N ALA A 109 -1.82 1.05 -3.38
CA ALA A 109 -1.34 1.67 -2.15
C ALA A 109 0.16 1.46 -1.91
N ILE A 110 0.71 0.27 -2.16
CA ILE A 110 2.13 -0.01 -1.99
C ILE A 110 2.99 0.82 -2.97
N PRO A 111 2.71 0.88 -4.28
CA PRO A 111 3.42 1.80 -5.17
C PRO A 111 3.28 3.25 -4.74
N SER A 112 2.09 3.66 -4.26
CA SER A 112 1.90 5.01 -3.76
C SER A 112 2.82 5.34 -2.57
N ILE A 113 2.92 4.44 -1.60
CA ILE A 113 3.86 4.54 -0.47
C ILE A 113 5.30 4.62 -0.98
N HIS A 114 5.75 3.66 -1.77
CA HIS A 114 7.15 3.56 -2.21
C HIS A 114 7.58 4.72 -3.11
N PHE A 115 6.70 5.21 -3.99
CA PHE A 115 7.00 6.32 -4.89
C PHE A 115 6.78 7.68 -4.27
N GLY A 116 6.06 7.78 -3.15
CA GLY A 116 5.69 9.05 -2.57
C GLY A 116 4.64 9.81 -3.37
N LEU A 117 3.80 9.09 -4.12
CA LEU A 117 2.89 9.64 -5.14
C LEU A 117 1.50 9.02 -5.03
N PRO A 118 0.43 9.74 -5.35
CA PRO A 118 -0.90 9.14 -5.49
C PRO A 118 -1.04 8.36 -6.83
N PRO A 119 -2.04 7.46 -6.96
CA PRO A 119 -2.20 6.57 -8.11
C PRO A 119 -2.25 7.26 -9.49
N GLU A 120 -2.89 8.41 -9.60
CA GLU A 120 -3.00 9.18 -10.84
C GLU A 120 -1.64 9.72 -11.33
N ARG A 121 -0.65 9.86 -10.44
CA ARG A 121 0.69 10.31 -10.81
C ARG A 121 1.65 9.18 -11.17
N HIS A 122 1.53 8.01 -10.53
CA HIS A 122 2.40 6.87 -10.87
C HIS A 122 1.79 5.93 -11.92
N GLY A 123 0.48 5.95 -12.11
CA GLY A 123 -0.24 5.20 -13.16
C GLY A 123 -0.59 3.76 -12.81
N VAL A 124 -0.37 3.31 -11.57
CA VAL A 124 -0.75 1.95 -11.11
C VAL A 124 -2.09 2.05 -10.39
N LEU A 125 -3.17 2.06 -11.16
CA LEU A 125 -4.54 2.32 -10.71
C LEU A 125 -5.26 1.10 -10.12
N GLY A 126 -4.57 0.00 -9.86
CA GLY A 126 -5.18 -1.22 -9.34
C GLY A 126 -4.41 -2.50 -9.62
N HIS A 127 -5.09 -3.62 -9.37
CA HIS A 127 -4.50 -4.97 -9.40
C HIS A 127 -4.47 -5.50 -10.83
N LYS A 128 -5.63 -5.58 -11.49
CA LYS A 128 -5.71 -6.02 -12.88
C LYS A 128 -6.18 -4.85 -13.72
N ILE A 129 -5.24 -4.18 -14.37
CA ILE A 129 -5.51 -2.94 -15.13
C ILE A 129 -4.86 -2.98 -16.51
N LEU A 130 -5.49 -2.31 -17.47
CA LEU A 130 -4.96 -2.09 -18.82
C LEU A 130 -3.73 -1.19 -18.74
N PHE A 131 -2.63 -1.65 -19.34
CA PHE A 131 -1.53 -0.78 -19.73
C PHE A 131 -1.63 -0.54 -21.25
N PRO A 132 -2.07 0.65 -21.70
CA PRO A 132 -2.27 0.93 -23.12
C PRO A 132 -1.02 0.67 -23.97
N GLN A 133 0.16 0.91 -23.40
CA GLN A 133 1.47 0.67 -24.02
C GLN A 133 1.69 -0.81 -24.38
N LEU A 134 1.07 -1.72 -23.63
CA LEU A 134 1.11 -3.17 -23.87
C LEU A 134 -0.14 -3.70 -24.60
N GLY A 135 -1.18 -2.87 -24.73
CA GLY A 135 -2.46 -3.27 -25.32
C GLY A 135 -3.14 -4.44 -24.59
N THR A 136 -2.86 -4.61 -23.29
CA THR A 136 -3.39 -5.74 -22.52
C THR A 136 -3.59 -5.39 -21.05
N VAL A 137 -4.48 -6.14 -20.40
CA VAL A 137 -4.68 -6.06 -18.96
C VAL A 137 -3.62 -6.90 -18.26
N VAL A 138 -2.91 -6.25 -17.35
CA VAL A 138 -1.82 -6.82 -16.57
C VAL A 138 -2.28 -7.01 -15.14
N ASP A 139 -2.00 -8.19 -14.60
CA ASP A 139 -2.01 -8.47 -13.17
C ASP A 139 -0.70 -7.91 -12.58
N THR A 140 -0.79 -6.77 -11.89
CA THR A 140 0.37 -6.01 -11.38
C THR A 140 1.06 -6.72 -10.22
N LEU A 141 0.33 -7.51 -9.44
CA LEU A 141 0.90 -8.31 -8.35
C LEU A 141 1.67 -9.51 -8.87
N LYS A 142 1.29 -10.05 -10.04
CA LYS A 142 2.03 -11.12 -10.72
C LYS A 142 3.03 -10.63 -11.76
N MET A 143 3.00 -9.36 -12.12
CA MET A 143 3.71 -8.79 -13.26
C MET A 143 3.57 -9.62 -14.55
N ALA A 144 2.33 -9.98 -14.88
CA ALA A 144 1.99 -10.83 -16.01
C ALA A 144 0.62 -10.48 -16.58
N SER A 145 0.31 -10.92 -17.82
CA SER A 145 -1.07 -10.80 -18.33
C SER A 145 -2.04 -11.68 -17.52
N ILE A 146 -3.35 -11.35 -17.50
CA ILE A 146 -4.35 -12.01 -16.62
C ILE A 146 -4.33 -13.54 -16.72
N ASN A 147 -4.08 -14.11 -17.91
CA ASN A 147 -4.13 -15.55 -18.17
C ASN A 147 -2.74 -16.20 -18.22
N ALA A 148 -1.70 -15.49 -17.78
CA ALA A 148 -0.36 -16.02 -17.73
C ALA A 148 -0.26 -17.24 -16.79
N PRO A 149 0.43 -18.32 -17.21
CA PRO A 149 0.59 -19.52 -16.39
C PRO A 149 1.56 -19.33 -15.21
N SER A 150 2.34 -18.26 -15.19
CA SER A 150 3.38 -18.01 -14.19
C SER A 150 3.60 -16.53 -13.91
N TYR A 151 4.28 -16.25 -12.80
CA TYR A 151 4.67 -14.90 -12.38
C TYR A 151 5.80 -14.34 -13.26
N ASP A 152 5.83 -13.01 -13.33
CA ASP A 152 6.85 -12.16 -13.94
C ASP A 152 7.05 -12.39 -15.43
N LEU A 153 6.07 -12.96 -16.15
CA LEU A 153 6.27 -13.25 -17.57
C LEU A 153 6.56 -12.01 -18.39
N LEU A 154 6.02 -10.83 -18.03
CA LEU A 154 6.37 -9.58 -18.72
C LEU A 154 7.85 -9.26 -18.51
N TYR A 155 8.30 -9.26 -17.25
CA TYR A 155 9.68 -8.98 -16.89
C TYR A 155 10.66 -10.01 -17.49
N LYS A 156 10.36 -11.30 -17.38
CA LYS A 156 11.15 -12.42 -17.94
C LYS A 156 11.22 -12.40 -19.47
N SER A 157 10.27 -11.74 -20.14
CA SER A 157 10.30 -11.52 -21.58
C SER A 157 11.21 -10.36 -22.00
N GLY A 158 11.90 -9.71 -21.05
CA GLY A 158 12.80 -8.58 -21.30
C GLY A 158 12.09 -7.23 -21.39
N ILE A 159 10.80 -7.15 -21.00
CA ILE A 159 10.09 -5.88 -20.92
C ILE A 159 10.61 -5.13 -19.68
N ASP A 160 11.11 -3.91 -19.90
CA ASP A 160 11.34 -2.98 -18.80
C ASP A 160 10.00 -2.45 -18.29
N VAL A 161 9.46 -3.13 -17.28
CA VAL A 161 8.14 -2.82 -16.71
C VAL A 161 8.08 -1.44 -16.06
N LYS A 162 9.22 -0.79 -15.81
CA LYS A 162 9.29 0.57 -15.29
C LYS A 162 8.82 1.61 -16.29
N LEU A 163 8.83 1.27 -17.58
CA LEU A 163 8.25 2.13 -18.64
C LEU A 163 6.71 2.17 -18.60
N LEU A 164 6.09 1.33 -17.77
CA LEU A 164 4.64 1.36 -17.52
C LEU A 164 4.25 2.46 -16.52
N LEU A 165 5.21 2.98 -15.75
CA LEU A 165 4.97 4.06 -14.79
C LEU A 165 4.93 5.42 -15.50
N LEU A 166 4.03 6.28 -15.05
CA LEU A 166 3.98 7.69 -15.50
C LEU A 166 5.09 8.52 -14.86
N GLU A 167 5.39 8.25 -13.60
CA GLU A 167 6.49 8.84 -12.85
C GLU A 167 7.28 7.75 -12.12
N ARG A 168 8.62 7.89 -12.09
CA ARG A 168 9.52 6.91 -11.46
C ARG A 168 9.61 7.08 -9.94
N GLY A 169 10.17 6.05 -9.30
CA GLY A 169 10.39 6.00 -7.86
C GLY A 169 11.48 6.96 -7.35
N ILE A 170 11.65 6.98 -6.03
CA ILE A 170 12.45 7.99 -5.31
C ILE A 170 13.75 7.45 -4.73
N TYR A 171 14.00 6.14 -4.82
CA TYR A 171 15.10 5.49 -4.10
C TYR A 171 16.51 5.82 -4.61
N LYS A 172 16.65 6.32 -5.85
CA LYS A 172 17.96 6.68 -6.40
C LYS A 172 18.75 7.66 -5.51
N VAL A 173 18.04 8.60 -4.87
CA VAL A 173 18.66 9.58 -3.97
C VAL A 173 19.32 8.93 -2.74
N LEU A 174 18.87 7.74 -2.32
CA LEU A 174 19.49 7.02 -1.21
C LEU A 174 20.90 6.55 -1.56
N GLU A 175 21.12 6.11 -2.81
CA GLU A 175 22.45 5.75 -3.29
C GLU A 175 23.37 6.99 -3.33
N GLU A 176 22.85 8.13 -3.80
CA GLU A 176 23.59 9.40 -3.86
C GLU A 176 23.99 9.92 -2.47
N GLU A 177 23.14 9.68 -1.46
CA GLU A 177 23.35 10.07 -0.06
C GLU A 177 24.03 8.96 0.79
N ASN A 178 24.46 7.86 0.18
CA ASN A 178 25.10 6.71 0.84
C ASN A 178 24.25 6.10 1.99
N VAL A 179 22.93 6.08 1.82
CA VAL A 179 22.00 5.42 2.75
C VAL A 179 21.88 3.95 2.37
N ILE A 180 22.07 3.06 3.36
CA ILE A 180 21.80 1.64 3.20
C ILE A 180 20.29 1.43 3.13
N HIS A 181 19.81 0.84 2.05
CA HIS A 181 18.39 0.54 1.86
C HIS A 181 18.17 -0.97 1.87
N ALA A 182 17.20 -1.44 2.64
CA ALA A 182 16.76 -2.82 2.68
C ALA A 182 15.23 -2.93 2.65
N GLU A 183 14.72 -3.85 1.84
CA GLU A 183 13.30 -4.15 1.69
C GLU A 183 13.05 -5.58 2.16
N LEU A 184 12.46 -5.74 3.35
CA LEU A 184 12.17 -7.03 3.94
C LEU A 184 10.71 -7.40 3.67
N LEU A 185 10.50 -8.52 2.99
CA LEU A 185 9.17 -9.02 2.61
C LEU A 185 9.14 -10.55 2.59
N PRO A 186 7.97 -11.20 2.67
CA PRO A 186 7.87 -12.66 2.56
C PRO A 186 8.56 -13.18 1.30
N TRP A 187 9.28 -14.31 1.43
CA TRP A 187 10.11 -14.86 0.35
C TRP A 187 9.33 -15.17 -0.94
N GLU A 188 8.02 -15.40 -0.84
CA GLU A 188 7.13 -15.66 -1.98
C GLU A 188 6.97 -14.43 -2.88
N ILE A 189 7.10 -13.23 -2.32
CA ILE A 189 6.89 -11.95 -3.02
C ILE A 189 8.18 -11.12 -3.17
N ALA A 190 9.25 -11.51 -2.49
CA ALA A 190 10.55 -10.88 -2.59
C ALA A 190 11.12 -10.98 -4.01
N GLY A 191 11.29 -9.83 -4.68
CA GLY A 191 11.86 -9.78 -6.03
C GLY A 191 10.96 -10.38 -7.12
N THR A 192 9.65 -10.48 -6.86
CA THR A 192 8.64 -10.90 -7.83
C THR A 192 7.59 -9.80 -8.01
N GLY A 193 6.82 -9.91 -9.09
CA GLY A 193 5.59 -9.17 -9.28
C GLY A 193 5.78 -7.65 -9.19
N LEU A 194 5.08 -7.07 -8.22
CA LEU A 194 5.08 -5.63 -7.97
C LEU A 194 6.48 -5.07 -7.67
N SER A 195 7.37 -5.86 -7.06
CA SER A 195 8.75 -5.44 -6.73
C SER A 195 9.50 -4.90 -7.96
N HIS A 196 9.17 -5.41 -9.16
CA HIS A 196 9.79 -4.94 -10.40
C HIS A 196 9.44 -3.49 -10.77
N LEU A 197 8.25 -3.02 -10.38
CA LEU A 197 7.88 -1.61 -10.54
C LEU A 197 8.57 -0.73 -9.51
N LEU A 198 8.75 -1.23 -8.29
CA LEU A 198 9.28 -0.45 -7.17
C LEU A 198 10.78 -0.14 -7.29
N GLU A 199 11.47 -0.82 -8.22
CA GLU A 199 12.93 -0.72 -8.42
C GLU A 199 13.74 -1.18 -7.20
N THR A 200 13.18 -2.09 -6.41
CA THR A 200 13.74 -2.53 -5.14
C THR A 200 14.45 -3.89 -5.21
N GLU A 201 14.54 -4.53 -6.37
CA GLU A 201 14.93 -5.94 -6.46
C GLU A 201 16.35 -6.22 -5.93
N LYS A 202 17.26 -5.23 -6.04
CA LYS A 202 18.63 -5.36 -5.53
C LYS A 202 18.76 -5.22 -4.01
N VAL A 203 17.73 -4.66 -3.37
CA VAL A 203 17.69 -4.40 -1.93
C VAL A 203 16.63 -5.25 -1.22
N SER A 204 15.83 -6.01 -1.97
CA SER A 204 14.86 -6.97 -1.46
C SER A 204 15.53 -8.17 -0.81
N LEU A 205 15.11 -8.47 0.42
CA LEU A 205 15.51 -9.64 1.19
C LEU A 205 14.24 -10.38 1.63
N GLY A 206 14.12 -11.63 1.17
CA GLY A 206 13.03 -12.51 1.56
C GLY A 206 13.17 -12.97 3.02
N TYR A 207 12.05 -13.02 3.75
CA TYR A 207 11.96 -13.67 5.06
C TYR A 207 10.92 -14.80 5.05
N SER A 208 11.06 -15.77 5.95
CA SER A 208 10.10 -16.88 6.09
C SER A 208 8.83 -16.49 6.85
N ASP A 209 8.99 -15.75 7.94
CA ASP A 209 7.91 -15.21 8.76
C ASP A 209 8.35 -13.88 9.40
N ILE A 210 7.44 -13.23 10.14
CA ILE A 210 7.73 -11.94 10.76
C ILE A 210 8.83 -12.03 11.84
N ILE A 211 9.05 -13.19 12.46
CA ILE A 211 10.14 -13.36 13.43
C ILE A 211 11.48 -13.27 12.70
N ASP A 212 11.62 -13.96 11.57
CA ASP A 212 12.80 -13.84 10.73
C ASP A 212 12.96 -12.43 10.15
N GLY A 213 11.87 -11.81 9.66
CA GLY A 213 11.89 -10.44 9.15
C GLY A 213 12.43 -9.43 10.16
N PHE A 214 11.92 -9.42 11.39
CA PHE A 214 12.44 -8.54 12.44
C PHE A 214 13.87 -8.92 12.88
N SER A 215 14.22 -10.20 12.87
CA SER A 215 15.58 -10.67 13.17
C SER A 215 16.58 -10.19 12.10
N GLN A 216 16.20 -10.23 10.82
CA GLN A 216 16.96 -9.67 9.70
C GLN A 216 17.15 -8.16 9.86
N ALA A 217 16.09 -7.41 10.15
CA ALA A 217 16.18 -5.97 10.39
C ALA A 217 17.20 -5.64 11.48
N LYS A 218 17.17 -6.36 12.62
CA LYS A 218 18.16 -6.19 13.69
C LYS A 218 19.59 -6.45 13.19
N ARG A 219 19.82 -7.55 12.45
CA ARG A 219 21.16 -7.88 11.92
C ARG A 219 21.68 -6.81 10.95
N ILE A 220 20.80 -6.23 10.13
CA ILE A 220 21.15 -5.15 9.20
C ILE A 220 21.59 -3.91 9.97
N LEU A 221 20.82 -3.48 10.96
CA LEU A 221 21.15 -2.34 11.82
C LEU A 221 22.49 -2.55 12.55
N GLU A 222 22.76 -3.76 13.04
CA GLU A 222 24.03 -4.07 13.72
C GLU A 222 25.23 -4.09 12.75
N LYS A 223 25.03 -4.60 11.53
CA LYS A 223 26.05 -4.66 10.49
C LYS A 223 26.43 -3.29 9.96
N TYR A 224 25.45 -2.40 9.78
CA TYR A 224 25.61 -1.07 9.20
C TYR A 224 25.47 0.06 10.22
N ARG A 225 25.82 -0.20 11.48
CA ARG A 225 25.70 0.73 12.61
C ARG A 225 26.41 2.08 12.45
N ASP A 226 27.32 2.19 11.49
CA ASP A 226 28.12 3.38 11.18
C ASP A 226 27.64 4.07 9.88
N SER A 227 26.46 3.70 9.38
CA SER A 227 25.85 4.24 8.15
C SER A 227 24.38 4.56 8.38
N LYS A 228 23.87 5.55 7.64
CA LYS A 228 22.43 5.79 7.62
C LYS A 228 21.71 4.60 6.99
N THR A 229 20.62 4.16 7.58
CA THR A 229 19.90 2.95 7.13
C THR A 229 18.40 3.19 7.05
N LEU A 230 17.80 2.89 5.89
CA LEU A 230 16.38 2.74 5.69
C LEU A 230 16.03 1.25 5.57
N ILE A 231 15.16 0.76 6.46
CA ILE A 231 14.62 -0.59 6.39
C ILE A 231 13.11 -0.51 6.27
N ASN A 232 12.55 -1.12 5.23
CA ASN A 232 11.12 -1.30 5.10
C ASN A 232 10.80 -2.78 5.36
N ILE A 233 9.78 -3.05 6.16
CA ILE A 233 9.34 -4.40 6.52
C ILE A 233 7.85 -4.50 6.16
N TYR A 234 7.53 -5.20 5.10
CA TYR A 234 6.14 -5.43 4.68
C TYR A 234 5.59 -6.71 5.31
N VAL A 235 4.47 -6.61 6.03
CA VAL A 235 3.81 -7.70 6.74
C VAL A 235 2.42 -7.97 6.17
N GLY A 236 2.30 -8.99 5.31
CA GLY A 236 1.03 -9.41 4.69
C GLY A 236 0.16 -10.38 5.52
N LEU A 237 0.53 -10.66 6.78
CA LEU A 237 -0.13 -11.69 7.59
C LEU A 237 -1.60 -11.36 7.88
N LEU A 238 -1.91 -10.11 8.23
CA LEU A 238 -3.25 -9.71 8.63
C LEU A 238 -4.22 -9.73 7.44
N ASP A 239 -3.79 -9.21 6.28
CA ASP A 239 -4.54 -9.30 5.03
C ASP A 239 -4.87 -10.76 4.66
N SER A 240 -3.87 -11.63 4.71
CA SER A 240 -4.03 -13.06 4.42
C SER A 240 -5.07 -13.72 5.35
N MET A 241 -4.99 -13.46 6.66
CA MET A 241 -5.96 -14.00 7.61
C MET A 241 -7.35 -13.42 7.40
N SER A 242 -7.45 -12.13 7.12
CA SER A 242 -8.74 -11.49 6.90
C SER A 242 -9.41 -11.97 5.61
N HIS A 243 -8.66 -12.26 4.55
CA HIS A 243 -9.23 -12.78 3.31
C HIS A 243 -9.83 -14.19 3.48
N VAL A 244 -9.25 -15.00 4.35
CA VAL A 244 -9.71 -16.38 4.57
C VAL A 244 -10.83 -16.44 5.62
N TYR A 245 -10.69 -15.70 6.72
CA TYR A 245 -11.54 -15.86 7.91
C TYR A 245 -12.39 -14.62 8.26
N GLY A 246 -12.07 -13.46 7.67
CA GLY A 246 -12.71 -12.17 7.96
C GLY A 246 -11.93 -11.31 8.97
N PRO A 247 -12.13 -9.98 8.96
CA PRO A 247 -11.27 -9.01 9.67
C PRO A 247 -11.46 -8.97 11.19
N TYR A 248 -12.38 -9.78 11.74
CA TYR A 248 -12.69 -9.86 13.16
C TYR A 248 -12.69 -11.29 13.71
N SER A 249 -12.21 -12.25 12.92
CA SER A 249 -12.16 -13.66 13.32
C SER A 249 -11.16 -13.90 14.45
N GLU A 250 -11.23 -15.06 15.09
CA GLU A 250 -10.24 -15.43 16.12
C GLU A 250 -8.84 -15.59 15.51
N GLU A 251 -8.73 -16.14 14.29
CA GLU A 251 -7.48 -16.25 13.54
C GLU A 251 -6.83 -14.89 13.29
N TYR A 252 -7.64 -13.89 12.90
CA TYR A 252 -7.18 -12.53 12.73
C TYR A 252 -6.66 -11.92 14.05
N LYS A 253 -7.37 -12.16 15.16
CA LYS A 253 -6.93 -11.70 16.50
C LYS A 253 -5.64 -12.39 16.95
N TYR A 254 -5.48 -13.68 16.71
CA TYR A 254 -4.21 -14.38 16.97
C TYR A 254 -3.07 -13.80 16.15
N ALA A 255 -3.31 -13.46 14.87
CA ALA A 255 -2.31 -12.84 14.02
C ALA A 255 -1.90 -11.45 14.51
N ILE A 256 -2.85 -10.63 14.97
CA ILE A 256 -2.56 -9.34 15.60
C ILE A 256 -1.71 -9.50 16.87
N ASP A 257 -2.10 -10.40 17.77
CA ASP A 257 -1.34 -10.64 19.01
C ASP A 257 0.07 -11.15 18.71
N HIS A 258 0.22 -12.00 17.68
CA HIS A 258 1.52 -12.47 17.21
C HIS A 258 2.39 -11.33 16.65
N LEU A 259 1.83 -10.47 15.80
CA LEU A 259 2.51 -9.30 15.25
C LEU A 259 3.00 -8.38 16.38
N GLU A 260 2.11 -8.00 17.28
CA GLU A 260 2.42 -7.09 18.38
C GLU A 260 3.50 -7.66 19.30
N LYS A 261 3.38 -8.93 19.72
CA LYS A 261 4.39 -9.58 20.58
C LYS A 261 5.75 -9.61 19.89
N THR A 262 5.79 -9.96 18.61
CA THR A 262 7.05 -10.09 17.87
C THR A 262 7.69 -8.72 17.65
N PHE A 263 6.91 -7.73 17.24
CA PHE A 263 7.37 -6.35 17.07
C PHE A 263 7.93 -5.76 18.38
N LEU A 264 7.20 -5.85 19.49
CA LEU A 264 7.68 -5.32 20.76
C LEU A 264 8.93 -6.07 21.28
N ASN A 265 9.04 -7.37 20.98
CA ASN A 265 10.26 -8.13 21.29
C ASN A 265 11.46 -7.68 20.45
N PHE A 266 11.24 -7.33 19.18
CA PHE A 266 12.26 -6.74 18.32
C PHE A 266 12.77 -5.42 18.91
N ILE A 267 11.87 -4.49 19.24
CA ILE A 267 12.23 -3.19 19.82
C ILE A 267 13.04 -3.36 21.11
N ARG A 268 12.59 -4.22 22.03
CA ARG A 268 13.30 -4.48 23.31
C ARG A 268 14.68 -5.13 23.14
N ARG A 269 14.97 -5.72 21.99
CA ARG A 269 16.22 -6.44 21.71
C ARG A 269 17.19 -5.62 20.85
N LEU A 270 16.83 -4.39 20.46
CA LEU A 270 17.76 -3.46 19.84
C LEU A 270 18.82 -3.02 20.86
N ASN A 271 20.06 -2.84 20.40
CA ASN A 271 21.11 -2.28 21.24
C ASN A 271 20.80 -0.81 21.55
N ASP A 272 21.03 -0.35 22.78
CA ASP A 272 20.72 1.02 23.21
C ASP A 272 21.32 2.10 22.31
N SER A 273 22.53 1.87 21.79
CA SER A 273 23.20 2.82 20.89
C SER A 273 22.49 2.94 19.54
N ILE A 274 21.96 1.84 19.01
CA ILE A 274 21.17 1.81 17.77
C ILE A 274 19.80 2.42 18.06
N ALA A 275 19.14 1.98 19.12
CA ALA A 275 17.79 2.42 19.49
C ALA A 275 17.70 3.94 19.64
N LYS A 276 18.67 4.57 20.32
CA LYS A 276 18.73 6.03 20.50
C LYS A 276 18.87 6.85 19.21
N ARG A 277 19.23 6.20 18.10
CA ARG A 277 19.46 6.84 16.79
C ARG A 277 18.52 6.30 15.72
N SER A 278 17.47 5.58 16.14
CA SER A 278 16.52 4.92 15.25
C SER A 278 15.13 5.50 15.43
N VAL A 279 14.44 5.74 14.34
CA VAL A 279 13.00 5.97 14.30
C VAL A 279 12.35 4.70 13.77
N VAL A 280 11.30 4.25 14.45
CA VAL A 280 10.47 3.13 13.99
C VAL A 280 9.05 3.63 13.75
N THR A 281 8.58 3.49 12.52
CA THR A 281 7.18 3.77 12.18
C THR A 281 6.44 2.46 11.93
N MET A 282 5.15 2.42 12.25
CA MET A 282 4.27 1.33 11.87
C MET A 282 2.98 1.93 11.31
N PHE A 283 2.63 1.56 10.09
CA PHE A 283 1.43 2.04 9.42
C PHE A 283 0.88 0.98 8.49
N SER A 284 -0.34 1.20 8.00
CA SER A 284 -1.01 0.30 7.07
C SER A 284 -1.25 0.99 5.73
N ASP A 285 -1.36 0.20 4.68
CA ASP A 285 -1.70 0.64 3.33
C ASP A 285 -3.22 0.80 3.18
N HIS A 286 -4.02 -0.07 3.77
CA HIS A 286 -5.47 0.05 3.83
C HIS A 286 -6.09 -0.68 5.03
N GLY A 287 -7.40 -0.47 5.23
CA GLY A 287 -8.19 -1.28 6.14
C GLY A 287 -8.84 -2.47 5.47
N GLN A 288 -9.70 -3.14 6.21
CA GLN A 288 -10.50 -4.24 5.71
C GLN A 288 -11.91 -4.18 6.29
N ASP A 289 -12.88 -4.75 5.57
CA ASP A 289 -14.27 -4.78 6.01
C ASP A 289 -14.92 -6.14 5.71
N GLY A 290 -15.99 -6.45 6.43
CA GLY A 290 -16.81 -7.61 6.17
C GLY A 290 -17.59 -7.45 4.87
N LEU A 291 -17.70 -8.53 4.09
CA LEU A 291 -18.55 -8.53 2.89
C LEU A 291 -20.00 -8.80 3.29
N GLU A 292 -20.89 -7.86 2.98
CA GLU A 292 -22.34 -8.03 3.09
C GLU A 292 -22.88 -8.74 1.84
N MET A 293 -23.26 -10.01 1.99
CA MET A 293 -23.71 -10.83 0.86
C MET A 293 -25.01 -10.31 0.24
N GLU A 294 -25.81 -9.59 1.00
CA GLU A 294 -27.04 -8.93 0.58
C GLU A 294 -26.78 -7.77 -0.40
N LYS A 295 -25.60 -7.14 -0.33
CA LYS A 295 -25.15 -6.07 -1.23
C LYS A 295 -24.40 -6.60 -2.46
N ARG A 296 -24.30 -7.93 -2.61
CA ARG A 296 -23.56 -8.54 -3.72
C ARG A 296 -24.28 -8.33 -5.04
N ILE A 297 -23.58 -7.69 -5.97
CA ILE A 297 -23.96 -7.65 -7.39
C ILE A 297 -23.26 -8.81 -8.11
N THR A 298 -24.04 -9.64 -8.82
CA THR A 298 -23.51 -10.74 -9.64
C THR A 298 -23.87 -10.50 -11.10
N LEU A 299 -22.87 -10.58 -11.97
CA LEU A 299 -23.04 -10.51 -13.42
C LEU A 299 -22.99 -11.93 -13.99
N GLY A 300 -24.09 -12.39 -14.58
CA GLY A 300 -24.20 -13.66 -15.27
C GLY A 300 -23.55 -13.66 -16.65
N GLU A 301 -23.48 -14.83 -17.28
CA GLU A 301 -22.81 -14.98 -18.59
C GLU A 301 -23.45 -14.13 -19.70
N GLU A 302 -24.78 -14.00 -19.72
CA GLU A 302 -25.49 -13.19 -20.72
C GLU A 302 -25.19 -11.70 -20.55
N GLU A 303 -25.17 -11.22 -19.31
CA GLU A 303 -24.79 -9.85 -18.95
C GLU A 303 -23.34 -9.56 -19.33
N ILE A 304 -22.42 -10.51 -19.11
CA ILE A 304 -21.02 -10.41 -19.54
C ILE A 304 -20.92 -10.34 -21.08
N LYS A 305 -21.73 -11.13 -21.80
CA LYS A 305 -21.79 -11.08 -23.28
C LYS A 305 -22.39 -9.78 -23.78
N GLU A 306 -23.34 -9.20 -23.05
CA GLU A 306 -23.93 -7.91 -23.39
C GLU A 306 -22.92 -6.78 -23.24
N VAL A 307 -22.34 -6.64 -22.04
CA VAL A 307 -21.40 -5.55 -21.75
C VAL A 307 -20.14 -5.63 -22.62
N SER A 308 -19.69 -6.84 -22.99
CA SER A 308 -18.50 -7.01 -23.83
C SER A 308 -18.63 -6.38 -25.22
N LYS A 309 -19.86 -6.13 -25.72
CA LYS A 309 -20.09 -5.42 -26.99
C LYS A 309 -19.66 -3.96 -26.94
N PHE A 310 -19.57 -3.37 -25.75
CA PHE A 310 -19.18 -1.98 -25.55
C PHE A 310 -17.67 -1.82 -25.36
N LEU A 311 -16.95 -2.92 -25.07
CA LEU A 311 -15.57 -2.88 -24.60
C LEU A 311 -14.56 -3.09 -25.72
N ARG A 312 -13.48 -2.29 -25.68
CA ARG A 312 -12.31 -2.44 -26.53
C ARG A 312 -11.32 -3.46 -25.98
N PHE A 313 -11.23 -3.57 -24.65
CA PHE A 313 -10.39 -4.53 -23.94
C PHE A 313 -11.18 -5.25 -22.86
N PRO A 314 -10.77 -6.46 -22.43
CA PRO A 314 -11.37 -7.12 -21.28
C PRO A 314 -11.37 -6.20 -20.05
N PRO A 315 -12.41 -6.22 -19.21
CA PRO A 315 -12.45 -5.36 -18.03
C PRO A 315 -11.33 -5.73 -17.05
N GLY A 316 -10.76 -4.71 -16.41
CA GLY A 316 -9.88 -4.86 -15.27
C GLY A 316 -10.65 -5.07 -13.97
N ARG A 317 -9.96 -5.56 -12.94
CA ARG A 317 -10.55 -5.84 -11.62
C ARG A 317 -9.56 -5.60 -10.50
N SER A 318 -10.00 -4.86 -9.50
CA SER A 318 -9.23 -4.49 -8.31
C SER A 318 -10.10 -4.62 -7.07
N GLY A 319 -10.31 -5.86 -6.62
CA GLY A 319 -11.21 -6.16 -5.51
C GLY A 319 -12.64 -5.71 -5.80
N ARG A 320 -13.07 -4.66 -5.09
CA ARG A 320 -14.40 -4.02 -5.20
C ARG A 320 -14.54 -3.02 -6.36
N VAL A 321 -13.42 -2.69 -7.03
CA VAL A 321 -13.40 -1.74 -8.16
C VAL A 321 -13.26 -2.50 -9.48
N LEU A 322 -14.18 -2.24 -10.42
CA LEU A 322 -14.13 -2.75 -11.80
C LEU A 322 -13.68 -1.65 -12.75
N HIS A 323 -12.82 -2.00 -13.71
CA HIS A 323 -12.29 -1.07 -14.70
C HIS A 323 -12.84 -1.47 -16.07
N PHE A 324 -13.60 -0.60 -16.73
CA PHE A 324 -14.16 -0.87 -18.05
C PHE A 324 -13.45 -0.03 -19.11
N TYR A 325 -12.97 -0.67 -20.17
CA TYR A 325 -12.23 -0.01 -21.25
C TYR A 325 -13.10 0.03 -22.51
N VAL A 326 -13.79 1.14 -22.70
CA VAL A 326 -14.93 1.27 -23.61
C VAL A 326 -14.49 1.82 -24.98
N GLY A 327 -15.20 1.46 -26.05
CA GLY A 327 -15.10 2.19 -27.31
C GLY A 327 -15.65 3.62 -27.18
N GLU A 328 -15.10 4.57 -27.93
CA GLU A 328 -15.46 6.00 -27.85
C GLU A 328 -16.97 6.23 -28.02
N ASP A 329 -17.62 5.47 -28.91
CA ASP A 329 -19.05 5.60 -29.21
C ASP A 329 -19.97 4.82 -28.24
N CYS A 330 -19.42 4.01 -27.33
CA CYS A 330 -20.19 3.11 -26.46
C CYS A 330 -20.19 3.54 -24.98
N LEU A 331 -19.64 4.71 -24.65
CA LEU A 331 -19.54 5.18 -23.25
C LEU A 331 -20.92 5.31 -22.60
N GLN A 332 -21.87 5.96 -23.29
CA GLN A 332 -23.22 6.15 -22.76
C GLN A 332 -23.96 4.81 -22.59
N ASP A 333 -23.80 3.89 -23.54
CA ASP A 333 -24.39 2.56 -23.45
C ASP A 333 -23.89 1.79 -22.20
N LEU A 334 -22.59 1.87 -21.90
CA LEU A 334 -22.05 1.27 -20.69
C LEU A 334 -22.59 1.95 -19.43
N VAL A 335 -22.64 3.28 -19.40
CA VAL A 335 -23.13 4.06 -18.25
C VAL A 335 -24.58 3.68 -17.94
N ASP A 336 -25.44 3.63 -18.95
CA ASP A 336 -26.84 3.25 -18.80
C ASP A 336 -26.96 1.80 -18.32
N TRP A 337 -26.17 0.89 -18.89
CA TRP A 337 -26.13 -0.52 -18.49
C TRP A 337 -25.69 -0.68 -17.03
N LEU A 338 -24.60 -0.03 -16.62
CA LEU A 338 -24.09 -0.08 -15.24
C LEU A 338 -25.08 0.54 -14.26
N THR A 339 -25.66 1.70 -14.59
CA THR A 339 -26.67 2.36 -13.75
C THR A 339 -27.85 1.44 -13.49
N GLY A 340 -28.31 0.68 -14.50
CA GLY A 340 -29.34 -0.34 -14.34
C GLY A 340 -28.94 -1.51 -13.43
N LYS A 341 -27.64 -1.78 -13.24
CA LYS A 341 -27.14 -2.87 -12.37
C LYS A 341 -26.81 -2.41 -10.96
N VAL A 342 -26.09 -1.31 -10.82
CA VAL A 342 -25.57 -0.82 -9.54
C VAL A 342 -26.55 0.12 -8.83
N GLY A 343 -27.49 0.70 -9.56
CA GLY A 343 -28.41 1.71 -9.03
C GLY A 343 -27.64 2.90 -8.47
N ALA A 344 -27.93 3.27 -7.23
CA ALA A 344 -27.22 4.35 -6.52
C ALA A 344 -25.84 3.95 -5.96
N ASN A 345 -25.42 2.68 -6.05
CA ASN A 345 -24.24 2.15 -5.35
C ASN A 345 -22.89 2.43 -6.06
N GLY A 346 -22.70 3.61 -6.64
CA GLY A 346 -21.37 4.10 -7.03
C GLY A 346 -20.95 3.85 -8.48
N LEU A 347 -21.54 4.60 -9.40
CA LEU A 347 -20.94 4.83 -10.72
C LEU A 347 -20.15 6.14 -10.69
N GLU A 348 -18.86 6.08 -10.95
CA GLU A 348 -18.00 7.25 -11.18
C GLU A 348 -17.44 7.18 -12.61
N ILE A 349 -17.66 8.23 -13.40
CA ILE A 349 -17.15 8.33 -14.77
C ILE A 349 -15.87 9.17 -14.74
N LEU A 350 -14.72 8.53 -14.87
CA LEU A 350 -13.44 9.22 -15.00
C LEU A 350 -13.22 9.58 -16.48
N ASN A 351 -13.25 10.88 -16.79
CA ASN A 351 -12.73 11.40 -18.06
C ASN A 351 -11.20 11.54 -17.91
N LEU A 352 -10.43 10.55 -18.36
CA LEU A 352 -8.96 10.57 -18.37
C LEU A 352 -8.40 11.20 -19.63
#